data_AF-A0A7H4LKK8-F1
#
_entry.id   AF-A0A7H4LKK8-F1
#
_cell.length_a   1.000
_cell.length_b   1.000
_cell.length_c   1.000
_cell.angle_alpha   90.00
_cell.angle_beta   90.00
_cell.angle_gamma   90.00
#
_symmetry.space_group_name_H-M   'P 1'
#
loop_
_entity.id
_entity.type
_entity.pdbx_description
1 polymer ?
#
loop_
_entity_poly.entity_id
_entity_poly.type
_entity_poly.pdbx_seq_one_letter_code
_entity_poly.pdbx_strand_id
1 'polypeptide(L)'
;MDIFALLEIPDLKRAGSVCSSWCSVYTSLCSRLELYKRPQTPCLLYTSESAADNVACLYSLAEKRVYNLTLPDPPICSRYLIGSSHGWLITADERSELHLLNPITCQQIALPSVITNERVKPVFDDAGTIKEYELWDIRAYIFPHPSTRSYIVVLIHSGSQLSFARVGDCKWTLLPRGNDYEDCIYMDGLLYAFTSFGQIDTFDLHSPTITRNRIIGDMKTYTQGRLYVLQAPSGDLLQVCYIRLIWQQKTLC
;
A
#
# COMPACT_ATOMS: atom_id res chain seq x y z
N MET A 1 -1.20 -30.39 -1.62
CA MET A 1 -1.29 -28.93 -1.86
C MET A 1 0.04 -28.32 -2.31
N ASP A 2 1.19 -28.98 -2.16
CA ASP A 2 2.50 -28.39 -2.50
C ASP A 2 2.71 -28.07 -3.99
N ILE A 3 2.18 -28.87 -4.92
CA ILE A 3 2.51 -28.67 -6.34
C ILE A 3 2.03 -27.32 -6.91
N PHE A 4 0.90 -26.79 -6.43
CA PHE A 4 0.38 -25.49 -6.85
C PHE A 4 1.19 -24.33 -6.28
N ALA A 5 1.82 -24.52 -5.12
CA ALA A 5 2.72 -23.53 -4.53
C ALA A 5 4.06 -23.45 -5.30
N LEU A 6 4.36 -24.44 -6.15
CA LEU A 6 5.55 -24.46 -7.00
C LEU A 6 5.34 -23.77 -8.36
N LEU A 7 4.10 -23.48 -8.76
CA LEU A 7 3.79 -22.88 -10.06
C LEU A 7 4.10 -21.38 -10.08
N GLU A 8 4.54 -20.87 -11.24
CA GLU A 8 4.58 -19.43 -11.48
C GLU A 8 3.15 -18.88 -11.59
N ILE A 9 2.96 -17.58 -11.35
CA ILE A 9 1.63 -16.92 -11.36
C ILE A 9 0.76 -17.30 -12.58
N PRO A 10 1.28 -17.29 -13.83
CA PRO A 10 0.46 -17.67 -14.98
C PRO A 10 -0.01 -19.13 -14.94
N ASP A 11 0.89 -20.06 -14.59
CA ASP A 11 0.57 -21.49 -14.52
C ASP A 11 -0.38 -21.80 -13.38
N LEU A 12 -0.21 -21.12 -12.25
CA LEU A 12 -1.13 -21.20 -11.13
C LEU A 12 -2.54 -20.75 -11.54
N LYS A 13 -2.66 -19.64 -12.27
CA LYS A 13 -3.95 -19.14 -12.77
C LYS A 13 -4.60 -20.15 -13.73
N ARG A 14 -3.81 -20.74 -14.64
CA ARG A 14 -4.27 -21.81 -15.56
C ARG A 14 -4.70 -23.07 -14.82
N ALA A 15 -4.00 -23.45 -13.76
CA ALA A 15 -4.36 -24.60 -12.94
C ALA A 15 -5.73 -24.38 -12.27
N GLY A 16 -6.01 -23.16 -11.81
CA GLY A 16 -7.33 -22.79 -11.29
C GLY A 16 -8.48 -22.95 -12.30
N SER A 17 -8.22 -22.88 -13.61
CA SER A 17 -9.26 -23.04 -14.65
C SER A 17 -9.53 -24.49 -15.07
N VAL A 18 -8.79 -25.48 -14.55
CA VAL A 18 -8.91 -26.89 -14.98
C VAL A 18 -10.19 -27.55 -14.46
N CYS A 19 -10.45 -27.46 -13.16
CA CYS A 19 -11.66 -28.03 -12.53
C CYS A 19 -11.97 -27.35 -11.19
N SER A 20 -13.16 -27.58 -10.64
CA SER A 20 -13.61 -26.95 -9.37
C SER A 20 -12.70 -27.29 -8.17
N SER A 21 -12.16 -28.50 -8.12
CA SER A 21 -11.22 -28.92 -7.07
C SER A 21 -9.90 -28.13 -7.14
N TRP A 22 -9.33 -27.98 -8.34
CA TRP A 22 -8.11 -27.21 -8.55
C TRP A 22 -8.35 -25.71 -8.34
N CYS A 23 -9.50 -25.21 -8.76
CA CYS A 23 -9.94 -23.84 -8.47
C CYS A 23 -10.03 -23.59 -6.96
N SER A 24 -10.59 -24.53 -6.18
CA SER A 24 -10.65 -24.43 -4.72
C SER A 24 -9.25 -24.37 -4.08
N VAL A 25 -8.31 -25.20 -4.54
CA VAL A 25 -6.91 -25.15 -4.09
C VAL A 25 -6.26 -23.81 -4.45
N TYR A 26 -6.44 -23.34 -5.68
CA TYR A 26 -5.98 -22.02 -6.14
C TYR A 26 -6.51 -20.88 -5.25
N THR A 27 -7.82 -20.79 -5.07
CA THR A 27 -8.45 -19.77 -4.23
C THR A 27 -7.96 -19.85 -2.79
N SER A 28 -7.81 -21.07 -2.26
CA SER A 28 -7.26 -21.27 -0.92
C SER A 28 -5.82 -20.76 -0.81
N LEU A 29 -4.98 -20.95 -1.84
CA LEU A 29 -3.60 -20.47 -1.82
C LEU A 29 -3.52 -18.95 -1.98
N CYS A 30 -4.31 -18.34 -2.88
CA CYS A 30 -4.40 -16.89 -3.03
C CYS A 30 -4.94 -16.19 -1.76
N SER A 31 -5.87 -16.83 -1.04
CA SER A 31 -6.41 -16.30 0.22
C SER A 31 -5.47 -16.44 1.42
N ARG A 32 -4.43 -17.27 1.32
CA ARG A 32 -3.43 -17.45 2.38
C ARG A 32 -2.32 -16.43 2.16
N LEU A 33 -2.48 -15.29 2.84
CA LEU A 33 -1.61 -14.12 2.91
C LEU A 33 -0.09 -14.39 3.00
N GLU A 34 0.30 -15.60 3.40
CA GLU A 34 1.69 -15.95 3.71
C GLU A 34 2.23 -17.18 2.97
N LEU A 35 1.49 -17.78 2.04
CA LEU A 35 1.94 -19.02 1.39
C LEU A 35 2.64 -18.84 0.05
N TYR A 36 2.39 -17.78 -0.69
CA TYR A 36 3.18 -17.46 -1.89
C TYR A 36 4.45 -16.70 -1.52
N LYS A 37 5.33 -17.36 -0.77
CA LYS A 37 6.66 -16.85 -0.37
C LYS A 37 7.76 -17.19 -1.37
N ARG A 38 7.43 -17.91 -2.46
CA ARG A 38 8.43 -18.26 -3.47
C ARG A 38 8.82 -17.01 -4.25
N PRO A 39 10.12 -16.75 -4.47
CA PRO A 39 10.57 -15.77 -5.44
C PRO A 39 9.96 -16.09 -6.80
N GLN A 40 9.10 -15.20 -7.30
CA GLN A 40 8.51 -15.29 -8.63
C GLN A 40 9.37 -14.52 -9.61
N THR A 41 9.33 -14.89 -10.88
CA THR A 41 9.96 -14.08 -11.91
C THR A 41 9.20 -12.75 -12.00
N PRO A 42 9.88 -11.58 -11.96
CA PRO A 42 9.19 -10.30 -11.98
C PRO A 42 8.30 -10.16 -13.21
N CYS A 43 7.14 -9.53 -13.01
CA CYS A 43 6.22 -9.19 -14.08
C CYS A 43 6.07 -7.67 -14.13
N LEU A 44 5.94 -7.11 -15.33
CA LEU A 44 5.64 -5.69 -15.54
C LEU A 44 4.15 -5.53 -15.77
N LEU A 45 3.48 -4.77 -14.92
CA LEU A 45 2.09 -4.35 -15.10
C LEU A 45 2.07 -2.94 -15.69
N TYR A 46 1.34 -2.73 -16.78
CA TYR A 46 1.19 -1.42 -17.41
C TYR A 46 -0.16 -1.32 -18.12
N THR A 47 -0.60 -0.09 -18.37
CA THR A 47 -1.74 0.22 -19.24
C THR A 47 -1.23 0.67 -20.61
N SER A 48 -2.03 0.49 -21.66
CA SER A 48 -1.66 0.90 -23.02
C SER A 48 -2.80 1.67 -23.65
N GLU A 49 -2.48 2.78 -24.33
CA GLU A 49 -3.46 3.59 -25.08
C GLU A 49 -4.14 2.83 -26.23
N SER A 50 -3.53 1.73 -26.69
CA SER A 50 -4.11 0.86 -27.73
C SER A 50 -5.05 -0.22 -27.19
N ALA A 51 -5.08 -0.42 -25.87
CA ALA A 51 -5.97 -1.36 -25.21
C ALA A 51 -7.25 -0.64 -24.75
N ALA A 52 -8.31 -1.41 -24.52
CA ALA A 52 -9.52 -0.86 -23.88
C ALA A 52 -9.20 -0.35 -22.47
N ASP A 53 -9.94 0.66 -22.01
CA ASP A 53 -9.69 1.38 -20.75
C ASP A 53 -9.62 0.48 -19.50
N ASN A 54 -10.39 -0.61 -19.52
CA ASN A 54 -10.45 -1.59 -18.43
C ASN A 54 -9.42 -2.72 -18.55
N VAL A 55 -8.51 -2.68 -19.53
CA VAL A 55 -7.50 -3.71 -19.77
C VAL A 55 -6.14 -3.26 -19.26
N ALA A 56 -5.57 -4.05 -18.35
CA ALA A 56 -4.16 -3.96 -17.99
C ALA A 56 -3.35 -5.04 -18.69
N CYS A 57 -2.12 -4.70 -19.09
CA CYS A 57 -1.16 -5.61 -19.67
C CYS A 57 -0.18 -6.09 -18.60
N LEU A 58 -0.04 -7.41 -18.47
CA LEU A 58 0.94 -8.05 -17.61
C LEU A 58 1.97 -8.76 -18.48
N TYR A 59 3.18 -8.20 -18.58
CA TYR A 59 4.29 -8.85 -19.24
C TYR A 59 5.05 -9.76 -18.26
N SER A 60 5.04 -11.06 -18.54
CA SER A 60 5.79 -12.05 -17.78
C SER A 60 7.19 -12.22 -18.37
N LEU A 61 8.22 -11.99 -17.55
CA LEU A 61 9.61 -12.26 -17.93
C LEU A 61 9.89 -13.76 -18.08
N ALA A 62 9.19 -14.61 -17.31
CA ALA A 62 9.36 -16.07 -17.37
C ALA A 62 8.96 -16.63 -18.73
N GLU A 63 7.79 -16.22 -19.23
CA GLU A 63 7.25 -16.70 -20.51
C GLU A 63 7.57 -15.78 -21.69
N LYS A 64 8.17 -14.61 -21.44
CA LYS A 64 8.42 -13.56 -22.44
C LYS A 64 7.15 -13.21 -23.23
N ARG A 65 6.03 -13.10 -22.52
CA ARG A 65 4.69 -12.96 -23.10
C ARG A 65 3.85 -11.93 -22.34
N VAL A 66 3.01 -11.22 -23.08
CA VAL A 66 2.01 -10.29 -22.54
C VAL A 66 0.67 -11.01 -22.33
N TYR A 67 0.08 -10.79 -21.16
CA TYR A 67 -1.27 -11.19 -20.81
C TYR A 67 -2.16 -9.96 -20.67
N ASN A 68 -3.36 -10.03 -21.26
CA ASN A 68 -4.37 -8.99 -21.08
C ASN A 68 -5.27 -9.38 -19.91
N LEU A 69 -5.37 -8.48 -18.94
CA LEU A 69 -6.17 -8.63 -17.74
C LEU A 69 -7.35 -7.66 -17.84
N THR A 70 -8.55 -8.19 -17.94
CA THR A 70 -9.77 -7.38 -17.80
C THR A 70 -10.00 -7.11 -16.32
N LEU A 71 -9.97 -5.84 -15.95
CA LEU A 71 -10.13 -5.36 -14.59
C LEU A 71 -11.53 -4.76 -14.38
N PRO A 72 -12.05 -4.78 -13.14
CA PRO A 72 -13.36 -4.20 -12.84
C PRO A 72 -13.35 -2.68 -12.92
N ASP A 73 -14.53 -2.10 -13.17
CA ASP A 73 -14.72 -0.64 -13.11
C ASP A 73 -14.45 -0.07 -11.71
N PRO A 74 -14.01 1.19 -11.58
CA PRO A 74 -13.66 2.15 -12.66
C PRO A 74 -12.46 1.72 -13.56
N PRO A 75 -12.27 2.24 -14.77
CA PRO A 75 -11.14 1.80 -15.61
C PRO A 75 -9.77 2.09 -14.96
N ILE A 76 -8.81 1.16 -14.98
CA ILE A 76 -7.50 1.38 -14.34
C ILE A 76 -6.69 2.48 -15.05
N CYS A 77 -6.92 2.70 -16.35
CA CYS A 77 -6.16 3.67 -17.14
C CYS A 77 -6.34 5.12 -16.68
N SER A 78 -7.48 5.45 -16.07
CA SER A 78 -7.75 6.79 -15.52
C SER A 78 -7.48 6.90 -14.02
N ARG A 79 -6.96 5.84 -13.38
CA ARG A 79 -6.69 5.82 -11.94
C ARG A 79 -5.27 6.24 -11.59
N TYR A 80 -5.12 6.89 -10.44
CA TYR A 80 -3.84 7.20 -9.83
C TYR A 80 -3.39 6.08 -8.89
N LEU A 81 -2.12 5.67 -8.99
CA LEU A 81 -1.51 4.70 -8.07
C LEU A 81 -0.87 5.42 -6.88
N ILE A 82 -1.34 5.17 -5.66
CA ILE A 82 -0.85 5.85 -4.44
C ILE A 82 -0.15 4.91 -3.44
N GLY A 83 -0.21 3.60 -3.69
CA GLY A 83 0.43 2.61 -2.83
C GLY A 83 0.38 1.20 -3.41
N SER A 84 1.25 0.33 -2.93
CA SER A 84 1.23 -1.10 -3.26
C SER A 84 1.84 -1.93 -2.13
N SER A 85 1.26 -3.08 -1.81
CA SER A 85 1.84 -4.06 -0.89
C SER A 85 1.05 -5.38 -0.94
N HIS A 86 1.70 -6.50 -0.60
CA HIS A 86 1.04 -7.81 -0.47
C HIS A 86 0.20 -8.24 -1.69
N GLY A 87 0.62 -7.86 -2.91
CA GLY A 87 -0.08 -8.16 -4.17
C GLY A 87 -1.27 -7.25 -4.47
N TRP A 88 -1.52 -6.24 -3.64
CA TRP A 88 -2.56 -5.24 -3.81
C TRP A 88 -1.97 -3.89 -4.20
N LEU A 89 -2.73 -3.16 -5.01
CA LEU A 89 -2.52 -1.77 -5.36
C LEU A 89 -3.57 -0.93 -4.65
N ILE A 90 -3.21 0.26 -4.18
CA ILE A 90 -4.17 1.30 -3.80
C ILE A 90 -4.29 2.25 -4.97
N THR A 91 -5.48 2.34 -5.53
CA THR A 91 -5.78 3.17 -6.69
C THR A 91 -6.84 4.20 -6.33
N ALA A 92 -6.69 5.43 -6.80
CA ALA A 92 -7.73 6.45 -6.74
C ALA A 92 -8.38 6.64 -8.11
N ASP A 93 -9.71 6.65 -8.17
CA ASP A 93 -10.44 6.97 -9.41
C ASP A 93 -10.53 8.49 -9.67
N GLU A 94 -11.22 8.87 -10.75
CA GLU A 94 -11.40 10.26 -11.17
C GLU A 94 -12.12 11.14 -10.13
N ARG A 95 -12.88 10.53 -9.21
CA ARG A 95 -13.52 11.23 -8.09
C ARG A 95 -12.68 11.17 -6.81
N SER A 96 -11.45 10.66 -6.92
CA SER A 96 -10.52 10.44 -5.81
C SER A 96 -10.99 9.37 -4.82
N GLU A 97 -11.92 8.50 -5.21
CA GLU A 97 -12.34 7.38 -4.38
C GLU A 97 -11.29 6.27 -4.42
N LEU A 98 -10.99 5.71 -3.25
CA LEU A 98 -9.89 4.77 -3.09
C LEU A 98 -10.37 3.32 -3.21
N HIS A 99 -9.59 2.51 -3.92
CA HIS A 99 -9.87 1.09 -4.15
C HIS A 99 -8.61 0.27 -3.92
N LEU A 100 -8.76 -0.88 -3.26
CA LEU A 100 -7.76 -1.95 -3.30
C LEU A 100 -7.99 -2.79 -4.55
N LEU A 101 -6.97 -2.93 -5.37
CA LEU A 101 -7.00 -3.69 -6.61
C LEU A 101 -5.90 -4.75 -6.62
N ASN A 102 -6.29 -6.02 -6.82
CA ASN A 102 -5.35 -7.10 -7.04
C ASN A 102 -5.34 -7.45 -8.54
N PRO A 103 -4.29 -7.07 -9.30
CA PRO A 103 -4.26 -7.24 -10.75
C PRO A 103 -4.23 -8.71 -11.18
N ILE A 104 -3.72 -9.63 -10.34
CA ILE A 104 -3.60 -11.04 -10.68
C ILE A 104 -4.94 -11.77 -10.56
N THR A 105 -5.65 -11.51 -9.45
CA THR A 105 -6.97 -12.10 -9.16
C THR A 105 -8.12 -11.30 -9.77
N CYS A 106 -7.84 -10.11 -10.31
CA CYS A 106 -8.83 -9.13 -10.78
C CYS A 106 -9.84 -8.71 -9.68
N GLN A 107 -9.52 -8.93 -8.40
CA GLN A 107 -10.38 -8.55 -7.29
C GLN A 107 -10.25 -7.06 -7.01
N GLN A 108 -11.38 -6.42 -6.73
CA GLN A 108 -11.44 -5.05 -6.25
C GLN A 108 -12.26 -4.93 -4.99
N ILE A 109 -11.79 -4.07 -4.08
CA ILE A 109 -12.45 -3.77 -2.82
C ILE A 109 -12.46 -2.24 -2.68
N ALA A 110 -13.66 -1.66 -2.58
CA ALA A 110 -13.80 -0.24 -2.29
C ALA A 110 -13.37 0.05 -0.84
N LEU A 111 -12.62 1.14 -0.66
CA LEU A 111 -12.29 1.68 0.66
C LEU A 111 -13.34 2.72 1.08
N PRO A 112 -13.35 3.18 2.34
CA PRO A 112 -14.28 4.23 2.74
C PRO A 112 -14.13 5.48 1.88
N SER A 113 -15.24 6.16 1.65
CA SER A 113 -15.22 7.32 0.76
C SER A 113 -14.29 8.41 1.28
N VAL A 114 -13.53 9.03 0.37
CA VAL A 114 -12.55 10.07 0.71
C VAL A 114 -13.19 11.26 1.42
N ILE A 115 -14.48 11.51 1.18
CA ILE A 115 -15.26 12.58 1.82
C ILE A 115 -15.36 12.43 3.35
N THR A 116 -15.21 11.20 3.84
CA THR A 116 -15.25 10.92 5.28
C THR A 116 -13.93 11.25 5.97
N ASN A 117 -12.91 11.60 5.19
CA ASN A 117 -11.60 11.98 5.68
C ASN A 117 -11.47 13.51 5.72
N GLU A 118 -11.51 14.08 6.93
CA GLU A 118 -11.45 15.53 7.15
C GLU A 118 -10.15 16.20 6.67
N ARG A 119 -9.12 15.43 6.29
CA ARG A 119 -7.84 15.95 5.81
C ARG A 119 -7.77 16.14 4.31
N VAL A 120 -8.70 15.57 3.56
CA VAL A 120 -8.69 15.68 2.11
C VAL A 120 -9.56 16.86 1.69
N LYS A 121 -8.98 17.75 0.87
CA LYS A 121 -9.66 18.97 0.43
C LYS A 121 -10.38 18.73 -0.89
N PRO A 122 -11.61 19.23 -1.04
CA PRO A 122 -12.31 19.19 -2.32
C PRO A 122 -11.68 20.19 -3.29
N VAL A 123 -11.59 19.78 -4.55
CA VAL A 123 -11.24 20.61 -5.70
C VAL A 123 -12.52 20.94 -6.45
N PHE A 124 -12.74 22.23 -6.71
CA PHE A 124 -13.95 22.73 -7.37
C PHE A 124 -13.67 23.05 -8.84
N ASP A 125 -14.67 22.85 -9.70
CA ASP A 125 -14.66 23.34 -11.07
C ASP A 125 -15.03 24.85 -11.15
N ASP A 126 -14.99 25.40 -12.36
CA ASP A 126 -15.34 26.81 -12.62
C ASP A 126 -16.80 27.15 -12.26
N ALA A 127 -17.67 26.14 -12.18
CA ALA A 127 -19.07 26.27 -11.77
C ALA A 127 -19.27 26.15 -10.25
N GLY A 128 -18.20 25.94 -9.48
CA GLY A 128 -18.25 25.77 -8.02
C GLY A 128 -18.74 24.39 -7.56
N THR A 129 -18.79 23.40 -8.44
CA THR A 129 -19.15 22.00 -8.10
C THR A 129 -17.89 21.22 -7.73
N ILE A 130 -17.99 20.32 -6.75
CA ILE A 130 -16.87 19.44 -6.37
C ILE A 130 -16.58 18.50 -7.53
N LYS A 131 -15.38 18.62 -8.10
CA LYS A 131 -14.89 17.77 -9.18
C LYS A 131 -14.20 16.52 -8.64
N GLU A 132 -13.21 16.74 -7.77
CA GLU A 132 -12.33 15.70 -7.23
C GLU A 132 -11.78 16.13 -5.86
N TYR A 133 -10.86 15.36 -5.29
CA TYR A 133 -10.21 15.66 -4.02
C TYR A 133 -8.68 15.64 -4.16
N GLU A 134 -7.99 16.48 -3.37
CA GLU A 134 -6.53 16.59 -3.44
C GLU A 134 -5.82 15.35 -2.86
N LEU A 135 -5.20 14.53 -3.73
CA LEU A 135 -4.46 13.31 -3.34
C LEU A 135 -2.94 13.36 -3.58
N TRP A 136 -2.44 14.45 -4.18
CA TRP A 136 -1.06 14.56 -4.71
C TRP A 136 0.06 14.37 -3.69
N ASP A 137 -0.22 14.52 -2.40
CA ASP A 137 0.75 14.36 -1.31
C ASP A 137 0.30 13.28 -0.30
N ILE A 138 -0.49 12.31 -0.76
CA ILE A 138 -0.93 11.17 0.05
C ILE A 138 -0.10 9.94 -0.28
N ARG A 139 0.55 9.36 0.74
CA ARG A 139 1.17 8.03 0.65
C ARG A 139 0.28 7.00 1.33
N ALA A 140 0.09 5.87 0.66
CA ALA A 140 -0.82 4.84 1.14
C ALA A 140 -0.09 3.52 1.39
N TYR A 141 -0.36 2.91 2.54
CA TYR A 141 0.26 1.69 3.01
C TYR A 141 -0.80 0.63 3.27
N ILE A 142 -0.52 -0.61 2.87
CA ILE A 142 -1.41 -1.76 3.11
C ILE A 142 -0.69 -2.71 4.06
N PHE A 143 -1.37 -3.03 5.15
CA PHE A 143 -0.90 -4.01 6.13
C PHE A 143 -1.90 -5.17 6.24
N PRO A 144 -1.43 -6.42 6.29
CA PRO A 144 -2.29 -7.54 6.60
C PRO A 144 -2.78 -7.41 8.05
N HIS A 145 -4.07 -7.60 8.27
CA HIS A 145 -4.60 -7.65 9.62
C HIS A 145 -4.21 -9.00 10.25
N PRO A 146 -3.62 -9.04 11.45
CA PRO A 146 -3.03 -10.26 12.03
C PRO A 146 -4.09 -11.34 12.33
N SER A 147 -5.29 -10.93 12.76
CA SER A 147 -6.36 -11.84 13.19
C SER A 147 -7.43 -12.10 12.14
N THR A 148 -7.69 -11.13 11.25
CA THR A 148 -8.72 -11.23 10.21
C THR A 148 -7.98 -11.32 8.89
N ARG A 149 -8.35 -12.23 7.97
CA ARG A 149 -7.75 -12.34 6.62
C ARG A 149 -8.14 -11.15 5.73
N SER A 150 -7.85 -9.95 6.21
CA SER A 150 -8.29 -8.65 5.75
C SER A 150 -7.10 -7.70 5.80
N TYR A 151 -7.32 -6.46 5.35
CA TYR A 151 -6.28 -5.45 5.24
C TYR A 151 -6.64 -4.21 6.04
N ILE A 152 -5.60 -3.60 6.60
CA ILE A 152 -5.63 -2.26 7.16
C ILE A 152 -4.92 -1.35 6.17
N VAL A 153 -5.57 -0.26 5.79
CA VAL A 153 -5.00 0.77 4.93
C VAL A 153 -4.70 1.99 5.78
N VAL A 154 -3.47 2.49 5.70
CA VAL A 154 -3.02 3.71 6.37
C VAL A 154 -2.64 4.73 5.32
N LEU A 155 -3.13 5.96 5.48
CA LEU A 155 -2.78 7.11 4.66
C LEU A 155 -1.94 8.07 5.48
N ILE A 156 -0.83 8.51 4.91
CA ILE A 156 -0.05 9.66 5.37
C ILE A 156 -0.43 10.82 4.47
N HIS A 157 -1.04 11.84 5.06
CA HIS A 157 -1.55 13.04 4.37
C HIS A 157 -0.50 14.15 4.31
N SER A 158 -0.80 15.19 3.52
CA SER A 158 -0.07 16.46 3.59
C SER A 158 -0.07 17.03 5.01
N GLY A 159 1.08 17.56 5.43
CA GLY A 159 1.33 17.92 6.83
C GLY A 159 1.48 16.72 7.76
N SER A 160 1.76 15.55 7.17
CA SER A 160 2.17 14.31 7.83
C SER A 160 1.25 13.81 8.93
N GLN A 161 -0.04 14.00 8.73
CA GLN A 161 -1.08 13.42 9.58
C GLN A 161 -1.41 12.01 9.10
N LEU A 162 -1.76 11.12 10.02
CA LEU A 162 -2.18 9.77 9.69
C LEU A 162 -3.70 9.60 9.79
N SER A 163 -4.26 8.84 8.87
CA SER A 163 -5.59 8.22 9.01
C SER A 163 -5.53 6.75 8.61
N PHE A 164 -6.45 5.94 9.09
CA PHE A 164 -6.54 4.55 8.66
C PHE A 164 -7.98 4.10 8.46
N ALA A 165 -8.13 2.99 7.75
CA ALA A 165 -9.38 2.29 7.57
C ALA A 165 -9.12 0.79 7.45
N ARG A 166 -10.05 -0.02 7.93
CA ARG A 166 -10.11 -1.45 7.62
C ARG A 166 -10.97 -1.67 6.40
N VAL A 167 -10.70 -2.73 5.66
CA VAL A 167 -11.63 -3.22 4.65
C VAL A 167 -12.98 -3.50 5.31
N GLY A 168 -14.04 -2.85 4.82
CA GLY A 168 -15.40 -2.95 5.35
C GLY A 168 -15.81 -1.79 6.27
N ASP A 169 -14.88 -0.91 6.67
CA ASP A 169 -15.24 0.32 7.37
C ASP A 169 -16.06 1.26 6.46
N CYS A 170 -16.90 2.10 7.07
CA CYS A 170 -17.70 3.10 6.35
C CYS A 170 -17.05 4.49 6.32
N LYS A 171 -16.00 4.73 7.13
CA LYS A 171 -15.31 6.01 7.22
C LYS A 171 -13.82 5.86 7.54
N TRP A 172 -13.04 6.87 7.18
CA TRP A 172 -11.66 6.99 7.64
C TRP A 172 -11.60 7.41 9.12
N THR A 173 -10.68 6.81 9.87
CA THR A 173 -10.42 7.20 11.26
C THR A 173 -9.14 8.02 11.32
N LEU A 174 -9.25 9.28 11.75
CA LEU A 174 -8.10 10.16 11.94
C LEU A 174 -7.35 9.76 13.22
N LEU A 175 -6.04 9.57 13.11
CA LEU A 175 -5.21 9.31 14.29
C LEU A 175 -4.91 10.60 15.05
N PRO A 176 -4.62 10.54 16.36
CA PRO A 176 -4.21 11.71 17.12
C PRO A 176 -3.05 12.44 16.43
N ARG A 177 -3.05 13.78 16.52
CA ARG A 177 -2.05 14.59 15.81
C ARG A 177 -0.64 14.22 16.23
N GLY A 178 0.21 13.95 15.26
CA GLY A 178 1.66 13.78 15.43
C GLY A 178 2.43 14.92 14.79
N ASN A 179 3.74 14.74 14.68
CA ASN A 179 4.63 15.67 13.98
C ASN A 179 5.24 14.93 12.80
N ASP A 180 5.10 15.45 11.58
CA ASP A 180 6.00 15.17 10.44
C ASP A 180 6.34 13.68 10.20
N TYR A 181 5.35 12.79 10.34
CA TYR A 181 5.46 11.38 9.92
C TYR A 181 5.74 11.25 8.43
N GLU A 182 6.75 10.45 8.10
CA GLU A 182 7.20 10.15 6.74
C GLU A 182 6.94 8.70 6.35
N ASP A 183 6.88 7.80 7.33
CA ASP A 183 6.72 6.37 7.10
C ASP A 183 5.98 5.70 8.26
N CYS A 184 5.45 4.49 8.01
CA CYS A 184 4.80 3.70 9.05
C CYS A 184 4.91 2.18 8.80
N ILE A 185 4.82 1.41 9.87
CA ILE A 185 4.76 -0.06 9.82
C ILE A 185 3.76 -0.56 10.85
N TYR A 186 3.00 -1.59 10.49
CA TYR A 186 2.07 -2.24 11.39
C TYR A 186 2.64 -3.59 11.83
N MET A 187 2.81 -3.76 13.14
CA MET A 187 3.46 -4.92 13.74
C MET A 187 2.88 -5.18 15.13
N ASP A 188 2.68 -6.45 15.48
CA ASP A 188 2.23 -6.89 16.82
C ASP A 188 0.99 -6.15 17.35
N GLY A 189 0.06 -5.82 16.44
CA GLY A 189 -1.19 -5.14 16.78
C GLY A 189 -1.10 -3.62 16.87
N LEU A 190 0.09 -3.04 16.75
CA LEU A 190 0.35 -1.61 16.84
C LEU A 190 0.80 -1.03 15.50
N LEU A 191 0.36 0.18 15.22
CA LEU A 191 0.93 1.00 14.15
C LEU A 191 2.08 1.83 14.72
N TYR A 192 3.27 1.65 14.17
CA TYR A 192 4.45 2.46 14.43
C TYR A 192 4.58 3.50 13.33
N ALA A 193 4.74 4.76 13.70
CA ALA A 193 4.92 5.88 12.77
C ALA A 193 6.22 6.62 13.06
N PHE A 194 6.89 7.04 12.00
CA PHE A 194 8.27 7.54 12.05
C PHE A 194 8.37 8.93 11.46
N THR A 195 9.14 9.79 12.12
CA THR A 195 9.45 11.12 11.61
C THR A 195 10.84 11.16 10.99
N SER A 196 11.09 12.17 10.16
CA SER A 196 12.43 12.46 9.63
C SER A 196 13.47 12.81 10.71
N PHE A 197 13.04 13.08 11.94
CA PHE A 197 13.89 13.37 13.09
C PHE A 197 14.15 12.15 14.00
N GLY A 198 13.69 10.97 13.59
CA GLY A 198 13.89 9.74 14.34
C GLY A 198 12.88 9.50 15.47
N GLN A 199 11.88 10.37 15.64
CA GLN A 199 10.80 10.12 16.60
C GLN A 199 9.97 8.91 16.14
N ILE A 200 9.57 8.11 17.13
CA ILE A 200 8.73 6.93 16.95
C ILE A 200 7.52 7.05 17.88
N ASP A 201 6.34 7.13 17.28
CA ASP A 201 5.06 7.04 17.99
C ASP A 201 4.34 5.75 17.62
N THR A 202 3.54 5.25 18.56
CA THR A 202 2.69 4.08 18.38
C THR A 202 1.22 4.37 18.62
N PHE A 203 0.39 3.65 17.88
CA PHE A 203 -1.06 3.72 17.94
C PHE A 203 -1.64 2.31 18.03
N ASP A 204 -2.46 2.07 19.06
CA ASP A 204 -3.29 0.87 19.11
C ASP A 204 -4.56 1.11 18.30
N LEU A 205 -4.60 0.50 17.10
CA LEU A 205 -5.72 0.65 16.19
C LEU A 205 -6.97 -0.11 16.64
N HIS A 206 -6.85 -1.07 17.57
CA HIS A 206 -7.98 -1.84 18.10
C HIS A 206 -8.71 -1.13 19.25
N SER A 207 -8.04 -0.18 19.90
CA SER A 207 -8.63 0.59 20.98
C SER A 207 -9.80 1.43 20.46
N PRO A 208 -10.95 1.47 21.17
CA PRO A 208 -12.06 2.36 20.83
C PRO A 208 -11.67 3.84 20.93
N THR A 209 -10.68 4.15 21.77
CA THR A 209 -10.08 5.49 21.89
C THR A 209 -8.60 5.37 21.56
N ILE A 210 -8.25 5.76 20.35
CA ILE A 210 -6.87 5.63 19.88
C ILE A 210 -6.01 6.72 20.53
N THR A 211 -4.98 6.29 21.24
CA THR A 211 -4.00 7.16 21.88
C THR A 211 -2.66 7.10 21.15
N ARG A 212 -1.95 8.23 21.17
CA ARG A 212 -0.58 8.33 20.65
C ARG A 212 0.40 8.09 21.80
N ASN A 213 1.18 7.01 21.72
CA ASN A 213 2.21 6.70 22.71
C ASN A 213 3.59 6.89 22.09
N ARG A 214 4.39 7.79 22.66
CA ARG A 214 5.75 8.04 22.17
C ARG A 214 6.72 7.04 22.77
N ILE A 215 7.38 6.26 21.91
CA ILE A 215 8.41 5.31 22.33
C ILE A 215 9.78 5.99 22.30
N ILE A 216 10.06 6.74 21.23
CA ILE A 216 11.33 7.45 21.05
C ILE A 216 11.03 8.89 20.64
N GLY A 217 11.69 9.86 21.29
CA GLY A 217 11.60 11.28 20.94
C GLY A 217 12.59 11.71 19.85
N ASP A 218 12.54 12.98 19.47
CA ASP A 218 13.41 13.53 18.43
C ASP A 218 14.89 13.30 18.74
N MET A 219 15.58 12.64 17.82
CA MET A 219 17.01 12.44 17.90
C MET A 219 17.69 13.63 17.20
N LYS A 220 18.14 14.62 17.99
CA LYS A 220 18.70 15.90 17.52
C LYS A 220 19.89 15.81 16.54
N THR A 221 20.47 14.63 16.32
CA THR A 221 21.71 14.42 15.55
C THR A 221 21.51 14.04 14.08
N TYR A 222 20.28 13.85 13.59
CA TYR A 222 20.02 13.25 12.27
C TYR A 222 19.46 14.21 11.20
N THR A 223 19.87 15.48 11.21
CA THR A 223 19.28 16.51 10.33
C THR A 223 19.60 16.37 8.83
N GLN A 224 20.36 15.35 8.40
CA GLN A 224 20.81 15.21 7.01
C GLN A 224 20.80 13.77 6.46
N GLY A 225 20.05 12.85 7.07
CA GLY A 225 19.95 11.45 6.61
C GLY A 225 18.53 11.03 6.23
N ARG A 226 18.39 10.11 5.28
CA ARG A 226 17.11 9.38 5.08
C ARG A 226 17.02 8.28 6.13
N LEU A 227 15.93 8.22 6.87
CA LEU A 227 15.66 7.13 7.78
C LEU A 227 14.83 6.06 7.08
N TYR A 228 15.26 4.81 7.22
CA TYR A 228 14.55 3.63 6.77
C TYR A 228 14.21 2.80 7.99
N VAL A 229 13.03 2.19 7.97
CA VAL A 229 12.64 1.24 9.01
C VAL A 229 12.51 -0.13 8.39
N LEU A 230 13.06 -1.12 9.07
CA LEU A 230 12.94 -2.51 8.70
C LEU A 230 12.62 -3.36 9.92
N GLN A 231 11.73 -4.32 9.72
CA GLN A 231 11.51 -5.38 10.68
C GLN A 231 12.57 -6.45 10.46
N ALA A 232 13.36 -6.73 11.50
CA ALA A 232 14.32 -7.82 11.49
C ALA A 232 13.59 -9.18 11.49
N PRO A 233 14.23 -10.26 11.00
CA PRO A 233 13.66 -11.61 11.09
C PRO A 233 13.36 -12.07 12.53
N SER A 234 14.02 -11.47 13.53
CA SER A 234 13.74 -11.70 14.96
C SER A 234 12.41 -11.08 15.44
N GLY A 235 11.79 -10.23 14.63
CA GLY A 235 10.64 -9.39 15.01
C GLY A 235 11.05 -8.00 15.52
N ASP A 236 12.34 -7.77 15.77
CA ASP A 236 12.81 -6.47 16.26
C ASP A 236 12.71 -5.37 15.20
N LEU A 237 12.39 -4.16 15.64
CA LEU A 237 12.35 -3.00 14.75
C LEU A 237 13.73 -2.33 14.68
N LEU A 238 14.27 -2.21 13.46
CA LEU A 238 15.54 -1.53 13.20
C LEU A 238 15.30 -0.24 12.43
N GLN A 239 15.82 0.86 12.97
CA GLN A 239 15.84 2.15 12.28
C GLN A 239 17.25 2.40 11.72
N VAL A 240 17.36 2.49 10.41
CA VAL A 240 18.61 2.70 9.69
C VAL A 240 18.65 4.14 9.19
N CYS A 241 19.58 4.93 9.72
CA CYS A 241 19.86 6.25 9.17
C CYS A 241 20.93 6.15 8.09
N TYR A 242 20.58 6.53 6.86
CA TYR A 242 21.54 6.69 5.77
C TYR A 242 21.93 8.16 5.64
N ILE A 243 23.16 8.48 6.05
CA ILE A 243 23.76 9.82 5.92
C ILE A 243 24.63 9.83 4.66
N ARG A 244 24.29 10.68 3.68
CA ARG A 244 25.15 10.89 2.51
C ARG A 244 26.24 11.90 2.86
N LEU A 245 27.43 11.42 3.20
CA LEU A 245 28.60 12.30 3.39
C LEU A 245 28.99 12.92 2.04
N ILE A 246 28.75 14.22 1.86
CA ILE A 246 29.30 14.98 0.73
C ILE A 246 30.73 15.36 1.12
N TRP A 247 31.72 14.74 0.48
CA TRP A 247 33.11 15.18 0.59
C TRP A 247 33.24 16.55 -0.05
N GLN A 248 33.33 17.62 0.75
CA GLN A 248 33.91 18.87 0.27
C GLN A 248 35.43 18.75 0.32
N GLN A 249 36.05 18.61 -0.84
CA GLN A 249 37.49 18.77 -0.99
C GLN A 249 37.83 20.23 -0.67
N LYS A 250 38.24 20.50 0.57
CA LYS A 250 38.87 21.79 0.91
C LYS A 250 40.21 21.83 0.18
N THR A 251 40.27 22.56 -0.92
CA THR A 251 41.54 23.07 -1.44
C THR A 251 42.10 24.02 -0.38
N LEU A 252 43.15 23.61 0.31
CA LEU A 252 43.96 24.50 1.13
C LEU A 252 44.67 25.46 0.16
N CYS A 253 44.34 26.75 0.24
CA CYS A 253 45.18 27.82 -0.30
C CYS A 253 46.39 28.04 0.61
#